data_AF-A0A4R1QIN0-F1
#
_entry.id   AF-A0A4R1QIN0-F1
#
_cell.length_a   1.000
_cell.length_b   1.000
_cell.length_c   1.000
_cell.angle_alpha   90.00
_cell.angle_beta   90.00
_cell.angle_gamma   90.00
#
_symmetry.space_group_name_H-M   'P 1'
#
loop_
_entity.id
_entity.type
_entity.pdbx_description
1 polymer ?
#
loop_
_entity_poly.entity_id
_entity_poly.type
_entity_poly.pdbx_seq_one_letter_code
_entity_poly.pdbx_strand_id
1 'polypeptide(L)'
;MKFFKTINLAAYEVEYIDQREPKPRTVKRETVVLDSGRISALGRLGIRPAGWISQQFAAQGYTVTTVRKGESLGADVDLSELWQRTAAQIAEQQEGGAAE
;
A
#
# COMPACT_ATOMS: atom_id res chain seq x y z
N MET A 1 22.61 -18.77 0.07
CA MET A 1 23.19 -17.50 -0.42
C MET A 1 22.12 -16.44 -0.27
N LYS A 2 22.40 -15.30 0.37
CA LYS A 2 21.40 -14.24 0.58
C LYS A 2 21.47 -13.25 -0.57
N PHE A 3 20.33 -12.88 -1.14
CA PHE A 3 20.25 -11.98 -2.29
C PHE A 3 19.45 -10.75 -1.91
N PHE A 4 20.12 -9.65 -1.58
CA PHE A 4 19.45 -8.44 -1.15
C PHE A 4 19.10 -7.51 -2.30
N LYS A 5 17.94 -6.87 -2.20
CA LYS A 5 17.55 -5.72 -3.02
C LYS A 5 17.06 -4.59 -2.12
N THR A 6 17.72 -3.44 -2.23
CA THR A 6 17.25 -2.22 -1.57
C THR A 6 16.02 -1.68 -2.29
N ILE A 7 14.95 -1.44 -1.55
CA ILE A 7 13.75 -0.76 -2.02
C ILE A 7 13.58 0.57 -1.27
N ASN A 8 13.10 1.59 -1.98
CA ASN A 8 12.78 2.88 -1.39
C ASN A 8 11.27 2.99 -1.23
N LEU A 9 10.84 3.33 -0.03
CA LEU A 9 9.45 3.46 0.38
C LEU A 9 9.19 4.90 0.81
N ALA A 10 8.05 5.48 0.42
CA ALA A 10 7.60 6.76 0.92
C ALA A 10 6.25 6.61 1.62
N ALA A 11 6.18 7.04 2.87
CA ALA A 11 4.96 7.08 3.65
C ALA A 11 4.12 8.31 3.31
N TYR A 12 2.80 8.13 3.38
CA TYR A 12 1.81 9.18 3.26
C TYR A 12 0.78 9.01 4.38
N GLU A 13 0.64 10.03 5.22
CA GLU A 13 -0.43 10.09 6.20
C GLU A 13 -1.71 10.56 5.53
N VAL A 14 -2.78 9.78 5.67
CA VAL A 14 -4.09 10.04 5.08
C VAL A 14 -5.09 10.24 6.19
N GLU A 15 -5.75 11.39 6.20
CA GLU A 15 -6.94 11.63 7.00
C GLU A 15 -8.18 11.43 6.15
N TYR A 16 -9.13 10.64 6.64
CA TYR A 16 -10.34 10.31 5.89
C TYR A 16 -11.56 10.10 6.78
N ILE A 17 -12.74 10.19 6.18
CA ILE A 17 -14.03 9.98 6.82
C ILE A 17 -14.77 8.87 6.07
N ASP A 18 -15.34 7.91 6.81
CA ASP A 18 -16.15 6.84 6.24
C ASP A 18 -17.58 7.31 5.98
N GLN A 19 -17.92 7.54 4.71
CA GLN A 19 -19.25 8.02 4.31
C GLN A 19 -20.31 6.92 4.36
N ARG A 20 -19.91 5.65 4.57
CA ARG A 20 -20.83 4.52 4.66
C ARG A 20 -21.48 4.42 6.04
N GLU A 21 -20.92 5.12 7.03
CA GLU A 21 -21.48 5.19 8.38
C GLU A 21 -22.72 6.12 8.40
N PRO A 22 -23.79 5.80 9.16
CA PRO A 22 -25.05 6.59 9.17
C PRO A 22 -24.90 8.07 9.56
N LYS A 23 -23.81 8.43 10.26
CA LYS A 23 -23.45 9.81 10.64
C LYS A 23 -21.93 9.99 10.56
N PRO A 24 -21.38 10.31 9.37
CA PRO A 24 -19.94 10.45 9.18
C PRO A 24 -19.41 11.66 9.94
N ARG A 25 -18.73 11.43 11.07
CA ARG A 25 -18.16 12.50 11.92
C ARG A 25 -16.72 12.25 12.35
N THR A 26 -16.27 10.99 12.27
CA THR A 26 -14.96 10.60 12.77
C THR A 26 -13.93 10.72 11.66
N VAL A 27 -12.93 11.57 11.88
CA VAL A 27 -11.73 11.59 11.04
C VAL A 27 -10.80 10.46 11.50
N LYS A 28 -10.58 9.49 10.63
CA LYS A 28 -9.64 8.38 10.79
C LYS A 28 -8.30 8.75 10.16
N ARG A 29 -7.23 8.12 10.63
CA ARG A 29 -5.85 8.30 10.14
C ARG A 29 -5.25 6.97 9.76
N GLU A 30 -4.61 6.92 8.59
CA GLU A 30 -3.90 5.74 8.09
C GLU A 30 -2.61 6.16 7.39
N THR A 31 -1.58 5.31 7.49
CA THR A 31 -0.33 5.47 6.75
C THR A 31 -0.34 4.59 5.52
N VAL A 32 -0.31 5.21 4.35
CA VAL A 32 -0.15 4.52 3.06
C VAL A 32 1.31 4.57 2.64
N VAL A 33 1.87 3.42 2.25
CA VAL A 33 3.26 3.34 1.79
C VAL A 33 3.29 3.07 0.29
N LEU A 34 4.05 3.89 -0.44
CA LEU A 34 4.31 3.69 -1.87
C LEU A 34 5.79 3.39 -2.11
N ASP A 35 6.08 2.38 -2.92
CA ASP A 35 7.43 2.13 -3.39
C ASP A 35 7.85 3.11 -4.50
N SER A 36 9.16 3.24 -4.69
CA SER A 36 9.75 4.10 -5.74
C SER A 36 9.32 3.75 -7.16
N GLY A 37 9.02 2.48 -7.46
CA GLY A 37 8.51 2.04 -8.75
C GLY A 37 7.13 2.63 -9.01
N ARG A 38 6.21 2.49 -8.05
CA ARG A 38 4.88 3.10 -8.13
C ARG A 38 4.92 4.63 -8.24
N ILE A 39 5.73 5.29 -7.42
CA ILE A 39 5.90 6.75 -7.47
C ILE A 39 6.41 7.18 -8.86
N SER A 40 7.38 6.45 -9.41
CA SER A 40 7.94 6.74 -10.72
C SER A 40 6.94 6.48 -11.86
N ALA A 41 6.09 5.47 -11.73
CA ALA A 41 5.01 5.20 -12.69
C ALA A 41 3.95 6.31 -12.66
N LEU A 42 3.51 6.73 -11.47
CA LEU A 42 2.57 7.85 -11.31
C LEU A 42 3.12 9.14 -11.91
N GLY A 43 4.41 9.43 -11.70
CA GLY A 43 5.08 10.58 -12.30
C GLY A 43 5.05 10.57 -13.83
N ARG A 44 5.25 9.41 -14.46
CA ARG A 44 5.15 9.26 -15.93
C ARG A 44 3.74 9.47 -16.47
N LEU A 45 2.72 9.16 -15.66
CA LEU A 45 1.31 9.39 -15.98
C LEU A 45 0.85 10.82 -15.62
N GLY A 46 1.72 11.68 -15.09
CA GLY A 46 1.35 13.02 -14.63
C GLY A 46 0.47 13.04 -13.38
N ILE A 47 0.37 11.92 -12.66
CA ILE A 47 -0.49 11.77 -11.50
C ILE A 47 0.34 12.01 -10.23
N ARG A 48 -0.14 12.90 -9.36
CA ARG A 48 0.49 13.12 -8.05
C ARG A 48 0.15 11.96 -7.10
N PRO A 49 1.10 11.42 -6.31
CA PRO A 49 0.84 10.38 -5.32
C PRO A 49 -0.35 10.65 -4.41
N ALA A 50 -0.46 11.88 -3.87
CA ALA A 50 -1.58 12.28 -3.03
C ALA A 50 -2.94 12.14 -3.74
N GLY A 51 -3.03 12.60 -5.00
CA GLY A 51 -4.26 12.49 -5.78
C GLY A 51 -4.60 11.04 -6.16
N TRP A 52 -3.59 10.21 -6.39
CA TRP A 52 -3.80 8.77 -6.59
C TRP A 52 -4.33 8.10 -5.32
N ILE A 53 -3.74 8.39 -4.16
CA ILE A 53 -4.18 7.89 -2.85
C ILE A 53 -5.64 8.32 -2.58
N SER A 54 -5.98 9.59 -2.78
CA SER A 54 -7.35 10.08 -2.58
C SER A 54 -8.37 9.34 -3.46
N GLN A 55 -8.02 9.01 -4.70
CA GLN A 55 -8.89 8.23 -5.59
C GLN A 55 -9.10 6.79 -5.10
N GLN A 56 -8.07 6.14 -4.55
CA GLN A 56 -8.22 4.79 -4.00
C GLN A 56 -9.18 4.77 -2.81
N PHE A 57 -9.09 5.75 -1.91
CA PHE A 57 -10.00 5.89 -0.78
C PHE A 57 -11.43 6.20 -1.24
N ALA A 58 -11.59 7.10 -2.21
CA ALA A 58 -12.89 7.44 -2.78
C ALA A 58 -13.58 6.22 -3.40
N ALA A 59 -12.83 5.36 -4.11
CA ALA A 59 -13.36 4.13 -4.70
C ALA A 59 -13.89 3.13 -3.66
N GLN A 60 -13.47 3.24 -2.40
CA GLN A 60 -13.91 2.38 -1.28
C GLN A 60 -15.02 3.03 -0.43
N GLY A 61 -15.49 4.23 -0.79
CA GLY A 61 -16.53 4.96 -0.08
C GLY A 61 -16.02 5.90 1.03
N TYR A 62 -14.72 6.25 1.01
CA TYR A 62 -14.14 7.19 1.97
C TYR A 62 -13.95 8.58 1.36
N THR A 63 -14.17 9.62 2.15
CA THR A 63 -13.80 11.00 1.79
C THR A 63 -12.46 11.34 2.43
N VAL A 64 -11.45 11.62 1.61
CA VAL A 64 -10.14 12.07 2.10
C VAL A 64 -10.16 13.56 2.40
N THR A 65 -9.72 13.94 3.59
CA THR A 65 -9.58 15.34 4.00
C THR A 65 -8.17 15.85 3.77
N THR A 66 -7.16 15.04 4.09
CA THR A 66 -5.76 15.43 4.00
C THR A 66 -4.91 14.25 3.52
N VAL A 67 -3.93 14.52 2.66
CA VAL A 67 -2.81 13.60 2.41
C VAL A 67 -1.50 14.35 2.61
N ARG A 68 -0.64 13.87 3.50
CA ARG A 68 0.68 14.46 3.78
C ARG A 68 1.76 13.45 3.50
N LYS A 69 2.79 13.85 2.77
CA LYS A 69 3.98 13.02 2.60
C LYS A 69 4.74 12.98 3.93
N GLY A 70 4.96 11.77 4.45
CA GLY A 70 5.74 11.52 5.64
C GLY A 70 7.18 11.11 5.30
N GLU A 71 7.77 10.32 6.19
CA GLU A 71 9.14 9.82 6.07
C GLU A 71 9.30 8.89 4.85
N SER A 72 10.52 8.86 4.31
CA SER A 72 10.91 7.88 3.28
C SER A 72 12.02 6.99 3.84
N LEU A 73 11.91 5.70 3.60
CA LEU A 73 12.81 4.67 4.15
C LEU A 73 13.40 3.82 3.02
N GLY A 74 14.69 3.53 3.11
CA GLY A 74 15.33 2.46 2.37
C GLY A 74 15.24 1.16 3.17
N ALA A 75 14.74 0.08 2.56
CA ALA A 75 14.64 -1.24 3.16
C ALA A 75 15.38 -2.26 2.32
N ASP A 76 16.23 -3.07 2.94
CA ASP A 76 16.90 -4.19 2.27
C ASP A 76 16.05 -5.45 2.39
N VAL A 77 15.65 -5.98 1.23
CA VAL A 77 14.81 -7.18 1.14
C VAL A 77 15.65 -8.35 0.69
N ASP A 78 15.71 -9.42 1.49
CA ASP A 78 16.29 -10.70 1.04
C ASP A 78 15.29 -11.39 0.10
N LEU A 79 15.63 -11.41 -1.18
CA LEU A 79 14.82 -11.98 -2.25
C LEU A 79 14.69 -13.50 -2.13
N SER A 80 15.68 -14.19 -1.56
CA SER A 80 15.59 -15.63 -1.34
C SER A 80 14.58 -15.96 -0.26
N GLU A 81 14.60 -15.20 0.84
CA GLU A 81 13.64 -15.36 1.93
C GLU A 81 12.22 -15.00 1.45
N LEU A 82 12.08 -13.89 0.71
CA LEU A 82 10.80 -13.48 0.12
C LEU A 82 10.22 -14.59 -0.76
N TRP A 83 11.02 -15.16 -1.66
CA TRP A 83 10.60 -16.25 -2.53
C TRP A 83 10.12 -17.47 -1.74
N GLN A 84 10.87 -17.88 -0.72
CA GLN A 84 10.50 -19.03 0.11
C GLN A 84 9.15 -18.82 0.80
N ARG A 85 8.93 -17.63 1.36
CA ARG A 85 7.64 -17.27 1.99
C ARG A 85 6.49 -17.29 0.98
N THR A 86 6.68 -16.70 -0.20
CA THR A 86 5.66 -16.69 -1.25
C THR A 86 5.35 -18.10 -1.76
N ALA A 87 6.37 -18.94 -1.97
CA ALA A 87 6.18 -20.31 -2.41
C ALA A 87 5.38 -21.14 -1.38
N ALA A 88 5.66 -20.96 -0.08
CA ALA A 88 4.90 -21.60 0.99
C ALA A 88 3.42 -21.16 1.00
N GLN A 89 3.16 -19.85 0.88
CA GLN A 89 1.78 -19.32 0.80
C GLN A 89 1.01 -19.87 -0.39
N ILE A 90 1.65 -20.00 -1.55
CA ILE A 90 1.02 -20.58 -2.75
C ILE A 90 0.66 -22.05 -2.50
N ALA A 91 1.56 -22.83 -1.88
CA ALA A 91 1.29 -24.23 -1.55
C ALA A 91 0.11 -24.37 -0.58
N GLU A 92 0.07 -23.55 0.48
CA GLU A 92 -1.04 -23.52 1.45
C GLU A 92 -2.39 -23.20 0.78
N GLN A 93 -2.41 -22.24 -0.15
CA GLN A 93 -3.62 -21.90 -0.90
C GLN A 93 -4.09 -23.04 -1.83
N GLN A 94 -3.16 -23.82 -2.39
CA GLN A 94 -3.48 -24.96 -3.25
C GLN A 94 -3.99 -26.16 -2.44
N GLU A 95 -3.43 -26.41 -1.25
CA GLU A 95 -3.93 -27.45 -0.35
C GLU A 95 -5.28 -27.09 0.27
N GLY A 96 -5.49 -25.82 0.64
CA GLY A 96 -6.77 -25.33 1.15
C GLY A 96 -7.90 -25.31 0.12
N GLY A 97 -7.59 -25.12 -1.16
CA GLY A 97 -8.57 -25.16 -2.26
C GLY A 97 -8.94 -26.58 -2.74
N ALA A 98 -8.24 -27.62 -2.27
CA ALA A 98 -8.55 -29.02 -2.59
C ALA A 98 -9.50 -29.68 -1.57
N ALA A 99 -9.85 -28.96 -0.50
CA ALA A 99 -10.68 -29.45 0.60
C ALA A 99 -12.10 -28.85 0.64
N GLU A 100 -12.50 -28.08 -0.39
CA GLU A 100 -13.84 -27.48 -0.54
C GLU A 100 -14.62 -28.06 -1.73
#